data_AF-A0AAV5SNB3-F1
#
_entry.id   AF-A0AAV5SNB3-F1
#
_cell.length_a   1.000
_cell.length_b   1.000
_cell.length_c   1.000
_cell.angle_alpha   90.00
_cell.angle_beta   90.00
_cell.angle_gamma   90.00
#
_symmetry.space_group_name_H-M   'P 1'
#
loop_
_entity.id
_entity.type
_entity.pdbx_description
1 polymer ?
#
loop_
_entity_poly.entity_id
_entity_poly.type
_entity_poly.pdbx_seq_one_letter_code
_entity_poly.pdbx_strand_id
1 'polypeptide(L)'
;SAMNMMRDRTETLDVPLRSRNTGAPCLYEPSSSGYNRQMSSDKPRGVERMRLQIVDFDEEIDRLKAKQLVSTRGMVCDIEEAADSGFRALASLEDQDAALDRIEKDLEQISSDIGVMRKHLRRMRSCCGLGHYYVKYIRVPILRMLMGKRHAKSRAGSNAGGPLVITLSQREKTTPTVVRRESQRTQSQRGTTTSLSVEDLEIEKNLERVDDGVRTLKEVAFDIHTQLEIQKPKINRLHRMVEDNDINIGGANRTVRRMLNE
;
A
#
# COMPACT_ATOMS: atom_id res chain seq x y z
N SER A 1 -44.52 19.60 14.72
CA SER A 1 -44.18 19.00 13.41
C SER A 1 -42.70 18.67 13.41
N ALA A 2 -42.42 17.36 13.40
CA ALA A 2 -41.15 16.64 13.19
C ALA A 2 -39.80 17.40 13.31
N MET A 3 -39.21 17.40 14.52
CA MET A 3 -37.74 17.39 14.70
C MET A 3 -37.41 16.79 16.08
N ASN A 4 -37.82 15.53 16.30
CA ASN A 4 -37.38 14.73 17.46
C ASN A 4 -37.71 13.25 17.24
N MET A 5 -37.07 12.62 16.26
CA MET A 5 -37.02 11.16 16.08
C MET A 5 -35.77 10.87 15.25
N MET A 6 -34.73 10.35 15.88
CA MET A 6 -33.60 9.52 15.35
C MET A 6 -32.49 9.58 16.41
N ARG A 7 -32.80 8.99 17.56
CA ARG A 7 -31.86 8.65 18.63
C ARG A 7 -31.61 7.13 18.48
N ASP A 8 -30.35 6.74 18.65
CA ASP A 8 -29.84 5.37 18.81
C ASP A 8 -29.89 4.42 17.61
N ARG A 9 -28.71 4.17 17.03
CA ARG A 9 -28.17 2.84 16.66
C ARG A 9 -26.88 3.00 15.84
N THR A 10 -25.74 2.76 16.49
CA THR A 10 -24.72 1.80 16.00
C THR A 10 -23.79 1.53 17.16
N GLU A 11 -23.88 0.28 17.62
CA GLU A 11 -23.31 -0.26 18.84
C GLU A 11 -21.79 -0.38 18.72
N THR A 12 -21.15 -0.06 19.84
CA THR A 12 -19.81 -0.49 20.22
C THR A 12 -19.77 -2.01 20.24
N LEU A 13 -18.87 -2.61 19.46
CA LEU A 13 -18.51 -4.03 19.58
C LEU A 13 -17.68 -4.21 20.86
N ASP A 14 -18.38 -4.19 22.00
CA ASP A 14 -17.91 -4.80 23.24
C ASP A 14 -17.94 -6.32 23.04
N VAL A 15 -16.76 -6.94 23.00
CA VAL A 15 -16.63 -8.39 23.03
C VAL A 15 -17.01 -8.86 24.44
N PRO A 16 -18.05 -9.69 24.61
CA PRO A 16 -18.43 -10.17 25.93
C PRO A 16 -17.39 -11.18 26.43
N LEU A 17 -16.77 -10.88 27.57
CA LEU A 17 -16.08 -11.87 28.40
C LEU A 17 -17.10 -12.93 28.81
N ARG A 18 -17.11 -14.07 28.11
CA ARG A 18 -17.99 -15.19 28.45
C ARG A 18 -17.46 -15.86 29.72
N SER A 19 -18.24 -15.64 30.78
CA SER A 19 -18.24 -16.32 32.06
C SER A 19 -17.90 -17.81 31.96
N ARG A 20 -16.86 -18.20 32.70
CA ARG A 20 -16.66 -19.57 33.19
C ARG A 20 -17.84 -19.95 34.07
N ASN A 21 -18.62 -20.95 33.67
CA ASN A 21 -19.15 -21.88 34.65
C ASN A 21 -19.52 -23.25 34.06
N THR A 22 -18.87 -24.26 34.62
CA THR A 22 -19.42 -25.55 35.08
C THR A 22 -20.31 -26.35 34.13
N GLY A 23 -19.71 -27.39 33.54
CA GLY A 23 -20.42 -28.50 32.91
C GLY A 23 -19.51 -29.71 32.71
N ALA A 24 -19.44 -30.54 33.74
CA ALA A 24 -18.97 -31.94 33.77
C ALA A 24 -17.50 -32.26 33.36
N PRO A 25 -16.66 -32.75 34.29
CA PRO A 25 -15.49 -33.53 33.95
C PRO A 25 -15.94 -34.90 33.43
N CYS A 26 -15.43 -35.33 32.27
CA CYS A 26 -15.47 -36.73 31.88
C CYS A 26 -14.63 -37.54 32.89
N LEU A 27 -15.32 -38.09 33.89
CA LEU A 27 -14.81 -39.12 34.79
C LEU A 27 -14.46 -40.34 33.95
N TYR A 28 -13.16 -40.52 33.69
CA TYR A 28 -12.62 -41.83 33.39
C TYR A 28 -12.64 -42.63 34.69
N GLU A 29 -13.66 -43.47 34.87
CA GLU A 29 -13.65 -44.49 35.93
C GLU A 29 -12.63 -45.58 35.55
N PRO A 30 -11.59 -45.82 36.35
CA PRO A 30 -10.88 -47.07 36.28
C PRO A 30 -11.69 -48.08 37.08
N SER A 31 -12.24 -49.07 36.38
CA SER A 31 -12.77 -50.31 36.96
C SER A 31 -11.80 -50.83 38.03
N SER A 32 -12.26 -50.84 39.29
CA SER A 32 -11.53 -51.41 40.42
C SER A 32 -11.53 -52.94 40.29
N SER A 33 -10.57 -53.46 39.53
CA SER A 33 -10.21 -54.88 39.54
C SER A 33 -9.24 -55.09 40.70
N GLY A 34 -9.78 -55.64 41.79
CA GLY A 34 -9.03 -55.98 42.99
C GLY A 34 -7.83 -56.87 42.67
N TYR A 35 -6.64 -56.36 42.93
CA TYR A 35 -5.44 -57.17 43.10
C TYR A 35 -5.08 -57.18 44.58
N ASN A 36 -5.25 -58.35 45.19
CA ASN A 36 -4.71 -58.72 46.49
C ASN A 36 -3.24 -58.30 46.58
N ARG A 37 -2.92 -57.37 47.47
CA ARG A 37 -1.54 -57.04 47.82
C ARG A 37 -1.07 -57.99 48.92
N GLN A 38 -0.51 -59.14 48.51
CA GLN A 38 0.44 -59.84 49.36
C GLN A 38 1.69 -58.98 49.49
N MET A 39 1.95 -58.56 50.72
CA MET A 39 3.20 -57.92 51.13
C MET A 39 4.34 -58.92 50.96
N SER A 40 5.23 -58.66 50.00
CA SER A 40 6.57 -59.25 49.97
C SER A 40 7.46 -58.47 49.01
N SER A 41 8.73 -58.32 49.39
CA SER A 41 9.86 -57.71 48.68
C SER A 41 10.07 -56.20 48.93
N ASP A 42 11.03 -55.94 49.82
CA ASP A 42 11.78 -54.69 49.93
C ASP A 42 12.31 -54.26 48.55
N LYS A 43 11.55 -53.40 47.86
CA LYS A 43 12.11 -52.59 46.77
C LYS A 43 12.86 -51.42 47.40
N PRO A 44 14.07 -51.07 46.90
CA PRO A 44 14.81 -49.95 47.46
C PRO A 44 13.96 -48.68 47.29
N ARG A 45 13.63 -48.00 48.39
CA ARG A 45 12.81 -46.78 48.41
C ARG A 45 13.28 -45.70 47.42
N GLY A 46 14.56 -45.74 47.01
CA GLY A 46 15.13 -44.87 45.98
C GLY A 46 14.61 -45.14 44.56
N VAL A 47 14.30 -46.39 44.21
CA VAL A 47 13.79 -46.74 42.87
C VAL A 47 12.36 -46.24 42.66
N GLU A 48 11.53 -46.31 43.71
CA GLU A 48 10.16 -45.81 43.65
C GLU A 48 10.10 -44.27 43.61
N ARG A 49 10.98 -43.59 44.36
CA ARG A 49 11.13 -42.13 44.28
C ARG A 49 11.57 -41.68 42.89
N MET A 50 12.54 -42.38 42.29
CA MET A 50 13.03 -42.07 40.95
C MET A 50 11.95 -42.31 39.89
N ARG A 51 11.13 -43.36 40.04
CA ARG A 51 9.97 -43.61 39.17
C ARG A 51 8.92 -42.51 39.24
N LEU A 52 8.58 -42.03 40.44
CA LEU A 52 7.65 -40.91 40.61
C LEU A 52 8.21 -39.64 39.95
N GLN A 53 9.49 -39.33 40.15
CA GLN A 53 10.12 -38.18 39.51
C GLN A 53 10.14 -38.28 37.98
N ILE A 54 10.35 -39.47 37.41
CA ILE A 54 10.27 -39.69 35.96
C ILE A 54 8.86 -39.42 35.45
N VAL A 55 7.83 -39.92 36.14
CA VAL A 55 6.42 -39.67 35.76
C VAL A 55 6.08 -38.18 35.82
N ASP A 56 6.55 -37.47 36.86
CA ASP A 56 6.35 -36.01 36.97
C ASP A 56 7.03 -35.24 35.81
N PHE A 57 8.21 -35.69 35.37
CA PHE A 57 8.90 -35.09 34.22
C PHE A 57 8.22 -35.39 32.89
N ASP A 58 7.73 -36.62 32.70
CA ASP A 58 7.00 -37.01 31.50
C ASP A 58 5.69 -36.21 31.37
N GLU A 59 4.97 -35.98 32.48
CA GLU A 59 3.75 -35.15 32.49
C GLU A 59 4.04 -33.69 32.09
N GLU A 60 5.13 -33.08 32.58
CA GLU A 60 5.48 -31.72 32.18
C GLU A 60 5.96 -31.65 30.72
N ILE A 61 6.63 -32.69 30.21
CA ILE A 61 7.02 -32.78 28.78
C ILE A 61 5.76 -32.78 27.90
N ASP A 62 4.77 -33.62 28.19
CA ASP A 62 3.54 -33.71 27.41
C ASP A 62 2.75 -32.39 27.46
N ARG A 63 2.69 -31.76 28.63
CA ARG A 63 2.09 -30.45 28.81
C ARG A 63 2.78 -29.37 27.98
N LEU A 64 4.11 -29.38 27.91
CA LEU A 64 4.87 -28.43 27.09
C LEU A 64 4.64 -28.66 25.59
N LYS A 65 4.62 -29.92 25.14
CA LYS A 65 4.33 -30.27 23.74
C LYS A 65 2.94 -29.83 23.32
N ALA A 66 1.92 -30.09 24.14
CA ALA A 66 0.55 -29.64 23.85
C ALA A 66 0.47 -28.11 23.70
N LYS A 67 1.16 -27.34 24.56
CA LYS A 67 1.24 -25.89 24.43
C LYS A 67 1.97 -25.44 23.17
N GLN A 68 3.08 -26.09 22.82
CA GLN A 68 3.83 -25.79 21.60
C GLN A 68 2.98 -26.05 20.35
N LEU A 69 2.21 -27.15 20.33
CA LEU A 69 1.32 -27.47 19.23
C LEU A 69 0.22 -26.42 19.06
N VAL A 70 -0.44 -26.01 20.16
CA VAL A 70 -1.44 -24.94 20.13
C VAL A 70 -0.81 -23.62 19.67
N SER A 71 0.39 -23.29 20.15
CA SER A 71 1.10 -22.07 19.76
C SER A 71 1.46 -22.07 18.28
N THR A 72 1.96 -23.19 17.73
CA THR A 72 2.33 -23.28 16.31
C THR A 72 1.11 -23.23 15.40
N ARG A 73 -0.02 -23.83 15.80
CA ARG A 73 -1.30 -23.68 15.09
C ARG A 73 -1.79 -22.22 15.08
N GLY A 74 -1.68 -21.53 16.21
CA GLY A 74 -1.99 -20.10 16.30
C GLY A 74 -1.12 -19.26 15.36
N MET A 75 0.20 -19.48 15.38
CA MET A 75 1.14 -18.79 14.50
C MET A 75 0.82 -18.98 13.00
N VAL A 76 0.44 -20.18 12.58
CA VAL A 76 0.02 -20.44 11.19
C VAL A 76 -1.20 -19.59 10.85
N CYS A 77 -2.24 -19.61 11.70
CA CYS A 77 -3.46 -18.84 11.50
C CYS A 77 -3.17 -17.33 11.41
N ASP A 78 -2.37 -16.81 12.34
CA ASP A 78 -2.03 -15.39 12.40
C ASP A 78 -1.25 -14.93 11.15
N ILE A 79 -0.35 -15.77 10.64
CA ILE A 79 0.45 -15.45 9.45
C ILE A 79 -0.38 -15.53 8.17
N GLU A 80 -1.24 -16.54 8.04
CA GLU A 80 -2.16 -16.65 6.90
C GLU A 80 -3.13 -15.45 6.87
N GLU A 81 -3.68 -15.07 8.02
CA GLU A 81 -4.54 -13.88 8.14
C GLU A 81 -3.79 -12.57 7.83
N ALA A 82 -2.55 -12.44 8.31
CA ALA A 82 -1.70 -11.29 8.01
C ALA A 82 -1.36 -11.21 6.51
N ALA A 83 -1.11 -12.35 5.86
CA ALA A 83 -0.82 -12.41 4.43
C ALA A 83 -2.05 -12.00 3.60
N ASP A 84 -3.22 -12.54 3.92
CA ASP A 84 -4.49 -12.17 3.27
C ASP A 84 -4.80 -10.67 3.43
N SER A 85 -4.58 -10.13 4.63
CA SER A 85 -4.73 -8.69 4.89
C SER A 85 -3.74 -7.86 4.07
N GLY A 86 -2.50 -8.34 3.92
CA GLY A 86 -1.47 -7.73 3.08
C GLY A 86 -1.84 -7.74 1.59
N PHE A 87 -2.38 -8.83 1.06
CA PHE A 87 -2.86 -8.90 -0.33
C PHE A 87 -4.01 -7.93 -0.59
N ARG A 88 -4.95 -7.80 0.35
CA ARG A 88 -6.04 -6.80 0.26
C ARG A 88 -5.50 -5.36 0.23
N ALA A 89 -4.47 -5.09 1.04
CA ALA A 89 -3.82 -3.79 1.04
C ALA A 89 -3.11 -3.51 -0.31
N LEU A 90 -2.44 -4.52 -0.87
CA LEU A 90 -1.79 -4.41 -2.18
C LEU A 90 -2.81 -4.12 -3.30
N ALA A 91 -3.92 -4.87 -3.35
CA ALA A 91 -4.99 -4.61 -4.32
C ALA A 91 -5.57 -3.19 -4.18
N SER A 92 -5.74 -2.73 -2.93
CA SER A 92 -6.21 -1.36 -2.67
C SER A 92 -5.21 -0.29 -3.15
N LEU A 93 -3.91 -0.55 -3.05
CA LEU A 93 -2.87 0.34 -3.54
C LEU A 93 -2.81 0.36 -5.07
N GLU A 94 -3.06 -0.75 -5.75
CA GLU A 94 -3.19 -0.80 -7.22
C GLU A 94 -4.39 0.02 -7.71
N ASP A 95 -5.54 -0.11 -7.04
CA ASP A 95 -6.73 0.69 -7.34
C ASP A 95 -6.48 2.19 -7.13
N GLN A 96 -5.74 2.54 -6.07
CA GLN A 96 -5.32 3.91 -5.80
C GLN A 96 -4.37 4.43 -6.88
N ASP A 97 -3.40 3.63 -7.35
CA ASP A 97 -2.49 4.06 -8.42
C ASP A 97 -3.26 4.37 -9.72
N ALA A 98 -4.23 3.52 -10.08
CA ALA A 98 -5.11 3.77 -11.21
C ALA A 98 -6.01 5.01 -11.01
N ALA A 99 -6.42 5.29 -9.77
CA ALA A 99 -7.14 6.52 -9.44
C ALA A 99 -6.26 7.77 -9.59
N LEU A 100 -5.00 7.73 -9.16
CA LEU A 100 -4.04 8.83 -9.36
C LEU A 100 -3.84 9.13 -10.84
N ASP A 101 -3.72 8.10 -11.69
CA ASP A 101 -3.60 8.27 -13.15
C ASP A 101 -4.86 8.91 -13.78
N ARG A 102 -6.05 8.66 -13.22
CA ARG A 102 -7.30 9.33 -13.65
C ARG A 102 -7.30 10.80 -13.25
N ILE A 103 -6.93 11.10 -12.00
CA ILE A 103 -6.84 12.48 -11.50
C ILE A 103 -5.81 13.28 -12.32
N GLU A 104 -4.69 12.66 -12.69
CA GLU A 104 -3.67 13.29 -13.53
C GLU A 104 -4.24 13.76 -14.87
N LYS A 105 -4.98 12.89 -15.55
CA LYS A 105 -5.65 13.20 -16.82
C LYS A 105 -6.70 14.30 -16.67
N ASP A 106 -7.49 14.26 -15.60
CA ASP A 106 -8.51 15.28 -15.32
C ASP A 106 -7.86 16.66 -15.07
N LEU A 107 -6.74 16.71 -14.35
CA LEU A 107 -5.99 17.95 -14.12
C LEU A 107 -5.34 18.48 -15.39
N GLU A 108 -4.86 17.61 -16.28
CA GLU A 108 -4.37 18.00 -17.61
C GLU A 108 -5.49 18.59 -18.47
N GLN A 109 -6.67 17.97 -18.44
CA GLN A 109 -7.86 18.46 -19.13
C GLN A 109 -8.28 19.84 -18.60
N ILE A 110 -8.36 20.00 -17.28
CA ILE A 110 -8.66 21.29 -16.63
C ILE A 110 -7.63 22.36 -17.05
N SER A 111 -6.35 22.02 -17.04
CA SER A 111 -5.29 22.95 -17.46
C SER A 111 -5.47 23.42 -18.91
N SER A 112 -5.78 22.48 -19.81
CA SER A 112 -6.10 22.76 -21.21
C SER A 112 -7.32 23.69 -21.34
N ASP A 113 -8.40 23.38 -20.61
CA ASP A 113 -9.65 24.15 -20.63
C ASP A 113 -9.45 25.57 -20.11
N ILE A 114 -8.64 25.76 -19.07
CA ILE A 114 -8.26 27.11 -18.61
C ILE A 114 -7.48 27.85 -19.70
N GLY A 115 -6.61 27.16 -20.44
CA GLY A 115 -5.91 27.71 -21.60
C GLY A 115 -6.86 28.23 -22.69
N VAL A 116 -7.90 27.45 -23.00
CA VAL A 116 -8.97 27.84 -23.95
C VAL A 116 -9.80 29.00 -23.41
N MET A 117 -10.25 28.91 -22.15
CA MET A 117 -10.98 29.98 -21.47
C MET A 117 -10.19 31.30 -21.49
N ARG A 118 -8.88 31.29 -21.21
CA ARG A 118 -8.02 32.48 -21.29
C ARG A 118 -7.97 33.07 -22.70
N LYS A 119 -7.98 32.25 -23.76
CA LYS A 119 -8.08 32.73 -25.15
C LYS A 119 -9.43 33.39 -25.42
N HIS A 120 -10.53 32.79 -24.95
CA HIS A 120 -11.88 33.36 -25.08
C HIS A 120 -12.01 34.69 -24.33
N LEU A 121 -11.51 34.80 -23.09
CA LEU A 121 -11.51 36.06 -22.33
C LEU A 121 -10.68 37.14 -23.05
N ARG A 122 -9.51 36.79 -23.62
CA ARG A 122 -8.73 37.75 -24.43
C ARG A 122 -9.51 38.23 -25.66
N ARG A 123 -10.19 37.32 -26.36
CA ARG A 123 -11.02 37.67 -27.53
C ARG A 123 -12.20 38.55 -27.13
N MET A 124 -12.89 38.23 -26.04
CA MET A 124 -14.02 39.02 -25.52
C MET A 124 -13.58 40.44 -25.14
N ARG A 125 -12.44 40.57 -24.46
CA ARG A 125 -11.81 41.88 -24.17
C ARG A 125 -11.51 42.69 -25.43
N SER A 126 -11.07 42.02 -26.50
CA SER A 126 -10.72 42.64 -27.77
C SER A 126 -11.96 43.01 -28.61
N CYS A 127 -13.03 42.21 -28.54
CA CYS A 127 -14.24 42.37 -29.34
C CYS A 127 -15.22 43.40 -28.75
N CYS A 128 -15.23 43.58 -27.42
CA CYS A 128 -16.05 44.61 -26.76
C CYS A 128 -15.41 46.01 -26.76
N GLY A 129 -14.27 46.19 -27.41
CA GLY A 129 -13.61 47.49 -27.50
C GLY A 129 -14.13 48.33 -28.66
N LEU A 130 -14.92 49.36 -28.36
CA LEU A 130 -14.98 50.62 -29.13
C LEU A 130 -13.57 51.11 -29.54
N GLY A 131 -12.53 50.70 -28.80
CA GLY A 131 -11.11 50.86 -29.13
C GLY A 131 -10.61 50.12 -30.39
N HIS A 132 -11.11 48.93 -30.76
CA HIS A 132 -10.70 48.30 -32.03
C HIS A 132 -11.31 49.04 -33.23
N TYR A 133 -12.56 49.49 -33.10
CA TYR A 133 -13.17 50.35 -34.12
C TYR A 133 -12.45 51.71 -34.21
N TYR A 134 -12.19 52.36 -33.08
CA TYR A 134 -11.44 53.62 -33.02
C TYR A 134 -10.00 53.48 -33.54
N VAL A 135 -9.27 52.42 -33.20
CA VAL A 135 -7.89 52.23 -33.67
C VAL A 135 -7.86 51.88 -35.16
N LYS A 136 -8.70 50.96 -35.64
CA LYS A 136 -8.69 50.49 -37.03
C LYS A 136 -9.29 51.49 -38.02
N TYR A 137 -10.40 52.14 -37.66
CA TYR A 137 -11.15 53.01 -38.58
C TYR A 137 -10.91 54.51 -38.35
N ILE A 138 -10.38 54.93 -37.19
CA ILE A 138 -10.12 56.36 -36.89
C ILE A 138 -8.61 56.63 -36.74
N ARG A 139 -7.89 55.93 -35.87
CA ARG A 139 -6.49 56.24 -35.52
C ARG A 139 -5.48 55.86 -36.60
N VAL A 140 -5.56 54.65 -37.17
CA VAL A 140 -4.66 54.15 -38.24
C VAL A 140 -4.74 54.99 -39.53
N PRO A 141 -5.92 55.37 -40.06
CA PRO A 141 -5.99 56.22 -41.25
C PRO A 141 -5.46 57.65 -40.97
N ILE A 142 -5.72 58.24 -39.80
CA ILE A 142 -5.20 59.56 -39.43
C ILE A 142 -3.67 59.53 -39.29
N LEU A 143 -3.09 58.52 -38.63
CA LEU A 143 -1.64 58.35 -38.54
C LEU A 143 -0.98 58.08 -39.89
N ARG A 144 -1.65 57.35 -40.79
CA ARG A 144 -1.17 57.10 -42.16
C ARG A 144 -1.26 58.35 -43.04
N MET A 145 -2.21 59.26 -42.80
CA MET A 145 -2.25 60.57 -43.43
C MET A 145 -1.16 61.51 -42.89
N LEU A 146 -0.87 61.46 -41.59
CA LEU A 146 0.17 62.28 -40.96
C LEU A 146 1.59 61.81 -41.30
N MET A 147 1.80 60.49 -41.41
CA MET A 147 3.09 59.86 -41.72
C MET A 147 3.10 59.48 -43.20
N GLY A 148 3.44 60.45 -44.05
CA GLY A 148 3.54 60.27 -45.50
C GLY A 148 4.34 59.04 -45.91
N LYS A 149 3.89 58.38 -46.99
CA LYS A 149 4.48 57.15 -47.58
C LYS A 149 5.98 57.31 -47.79
N ARG A 150 6.80 56.69 -46.94
CA ARG A 150 8.19 56.39 -47.29
C ARG A 150 8.21 55.05 -48.01
N HIS A 151 8.40 55.09 -49.33
CA HIS A 151 8.84 53.93 -50.09
C HIS A 151 10.27 53.60 -49.65
N ALA A 152 10.45 52.46 -48.96
CA ALA A 152 11.76 51.85 -48.78
C ALA A 152 11.80 50.58 -49.62
N LYS A 153 12.66 50.59 -50.65
CA LYS A 153 12.92 49.51 -51.61
C LYS A 153 14.31 48.93 -51.31
N SER A 154 14.40 47.59 -51.25
CA SER A 154 15.59 46.73 -51.51
C SER A 154 16.72 46.77 -50.45
N ARG A 155 17.49 45.71 -50.10
CA ARG A 155 17.71 44.33 -50.58
C ARG A 155 18.52 43.55 -49.51
N ALA A 156 18.44 42.21 -49.58
CA ALA A 156 19.46 41.19 -49.27
C ALA A 156 19.97 41.05 -47.81
N GLY A 157 20.21 39.85 -47.28
CA GLY A 157 20.49 38.58 -47.95
C GLY A 157 20.22 37.34 -47.10
N SER A 158 20.18 36.23 -47.82
CA SER A 158 20.11 34.85 -47.37
C SER A 158 21.21 34.51 -46.36
N ASN A 159 20.90 33.60 -45.43
CA ASN A 159 21.68 32.38 -45.27
C ASN A 159 20.92 31.29 -44.49
N ALA A 160 21.00 30.09 -45.09
CA ALA A 160 20.99 28.76 -44.49
C ALA A 160 19.79 28.34 -43.64
N GLY A 161 18.88 27.61 -44.30
CA GLY A 161 18.12 26.55 -43.65
C GLY A 161 19.01 25.33 -43.37
N GLY A 162 18.75 24.70 -42.23
CA GLY A 162 19.26 23.38 -41.86
C GLY A 162 18.34 22.80 -40.77
N PRO A 163 17.76 21.59 -40.96
CA PRO A 163 16.82 21.03 -40.00
C PRO A 163 17.55 20.38 -38.81
N LEU A 164 17.07 20.65 -37.60
CA LEU A 164 17.52 20.02 -36.36
C LEU A 164 16.96 18.58 -36.31
N VAL A 165 17.74 17.61 -36.77
CA VAL A 165 17.46 16.19 -36.53
C VAL A 165 17.94 15.84 -35.12
N ILE A 166 17.01 15.69 -34.19
CA ILE A 166 17.28 15.11 -32.87
C ILE A 166 17.23 13.59 -33.04
N THR A 167 18.39 12.94 -33.11
CA THR A 167 18.50 11.48 -33.07
C THR A 167 18.32 11.00 -31.63
N LEU A 168 17.26 10.23 -31.43
CA LEU A 168 17.07 9.28 -30.34
C LEU A 168 18.11 8.16 -30.41
N SER A 169 18.35 7.51 -29.26
CA SER A 169 19.01 6.22 -29.04
C SER A 169 20.43 6.28 -28.47
N GLN A 170 20.56 6.06 -27.16
CA GLN A 170 21.18 4.84 -26.62
C GLN A 170 21.20 4.94 -25.09
N ARG A 171 20.28 4.20 -24.45
CA ARG A 171 20.37 3.89 -23.02
C ARG A 171 20.80 2.43 -22.94
N GLU A 172 22.10 2.22 -22.75
CA GLU A 172 22.63 0.90 -22.44
C GLU A 172 22.27 0.54 -21.00
N LYS A 173 21.64 -0.62 -20.86
CA LYS A 173 21.50 -1.37 -19.62
C LYS A 173 22.78 -2.15 -19.41
N THR A 174 23.48 -1.92 -18.31
CA THR A 174 24.43 -2.90 -17.78
C THR A 174 24.25 -3.05 -16.28
N THR A 175 23.90 -4.29 -15.96
CA THR A 175 23.70 -4.97 -14.67
C THR A 175 24.79 -4.69 -13.63
N PRO A 176 24.45 -4.41 -12.36
CA PRO A 176 25.37 -4.68 -11.26
C PRO A 176 25.37 -6.18 -10.95
N THR A 177 26.49 -6.84 -11.23
CA THR A 177 26.81 -8.18 -10.77
C THR A 177 26.79 -8.21 -9.24
N VAL A 178 25.71 -8.74 -8.66
CA VAL A 178 25.65 -9.06 -7.23
C VAL A 178 26.54 -10.27 -7.00
N VAL A 179 27.63 -10.05 -6.27
CA VAL A 179 28.46 -11.12 -5.72
C VAL A 179 27.61 -11.92 -4.74
N ARG A 180 27.11 -13.08 -5.18
CA ARG A 180 26.48 -14.09 -4.34
C ARG A 180 27.55 -14.70 -3.45
N ARG A 181 27.73 -14.16 -2.24
CA ARG A 181 28.44 -14.86 -1.16
C ARG A 181 27.57 -16.04 -0.74
N GLU A 182 28.00 -17.24 -1.11
CA GLU A 182 27.55 -18.48 -0.49
C GLU A 182 27.89 -18.42 1.01
N SER A 183 26.86 -18.17 1.83
CA SER A 183 26.91 -18.59 3.22
C SER A 183 26.76 -20.10 3.23
N GLN A 184 27.88 -20.80 3.36
CA GLN A 184 27.90 -22.18 3.80
C GLN A 184 27.22 -22.24 5.17
N ARG A 185 25.95 -22.65 5.20
CA ARG A 185 25.33 -23.15 6.43
C ARG A 185 26.01 -24.48 6.74
N THR A 186 26.87 -24.48 7.73
CA THR A 186 27.33 -25.67 8.41
C THR A 186 26.10 -26.33 9.04
N GLN A 187 25.62 -27.39 8.41
CA GLN A 187 24.56 -28.24 8.92
C GLN A 187 25.14 -28.97 10.15
N SER A 188 24.87 -28.44 11.34
CA SER A 188 25.15 -29.14 12.58
C SER A 188 24.25 -30.38 12.60
N GLN A 189 24.86 -31.55 12.45
CA GLN A 189 24.22 -32.84 12.70
C GLN A 189 23.76 -32.86 14.15
N ARG A 190 22.46 -32.66 14.39
CA ARG A 190 21.83 -33.15 15.62
C ARG A 190 21.68 -34.66 15.48
N GLY A 191 22.27 -35.36 16.44
CA GLY A 191 22.26 -36.81 16.53
C GLY A 191 20.84 -37.38 16.48
N THR A 192 20.72 -38.45 15.71
CA THR A 192 19.63 -39.43 15.76
C THR A 192 19.43 -39.94 17.19
N THR A 193 18.21 -39.86 17.70
CA THR A 193 17.33 -41.02 17.99
C THR A 193 16.21 -40.61 18.95
N THR A 194 15.09 -40.16 18.40
CA THR A 194 13.80 -40.33 19.05
C THR A 194 12.82 -40.51 17.91
N SER A 195 12.04 -41.60 17.89
CA SER A 195 10.91 -41.69 16.98
C SER A 195 10.06 -40.44 17.23
N LEU A 196 10.09 -39.48 16.30
CA LEU A 196 9.33 -38.26 16.44
C LEU A 196 7.88 -38.67 16.65
N SER A 197 7.28 -38.22 17.76
CA SER A 197 5.87 -38.48 17.98
C SER A 197 5.07 -37.82 16.84
N VAL A 198 3.86 -38.31 16.59
CA VAL A 198 2.98 -37.73 15.57
C VAL A 198 2.79 -36.22 15.80
N GLU A 199 2.79 -35.80 17.07
CA GLU A 199 2.70 -34.39 17.48
C GLU A 199 3.95 -33.58 17.12
N ASP A 200 5.16 -34.14 17.29
CA ASP A 200 6.41 -33.46 16.93
C ASP A 200 6.50 -33.26 15.40
N LEU A 201 5.99 -34.20 14.61
CA LEU A 201 5.88 -34.06 13.15
C LEU A 201 4.88 -32.97 12.74
N GLU A 202 3.78 -32.82 13.47
CA GLU A 202 2.82 -31.74 13.21
C GLU A 202 3.41 -30.38 13.55
N ILE A 203 4.14 -30.27 14.65
CA ILE A 203 4.85 -29.03 15.02
C ILE A 203 5.85 -28.65 13.93
N GLU A 204 6.67 -29.58 13.44
CA GLU A 204 7.63 -29.31 12.35
C GLU A 204 6.91 -28.82 11.10
N LYS A 205 5.80 -29.46 10.71
CA LYS A 205 5.00 -29.04 9.55
C LYS A 205 4.35 -27.66 9.74
N ASN A 206 3.90 -27.34 10.95
CA ASN A 206 3.35 -26.01 11.24
C ASN A 206 4.45 -24.95 11.19
N LEU A 207 5.66 -25.27 11.65
CA LEU A 207 6.81 -24.36 11.55
C LEU A 207 7.27 -24.16 10.09
N GLU A 208 7.21 -25.20 9.26
CA GLU A 208 7.46 -25.07 7.81
C GLU A 208 6.45 -24.12 7.15
N ARG A 209 5.15 -24.27 7.44
CA ARG A 209 4.12 -23.34 6.96
C ARG A 209 4.33 -21.92 7.45
N VAL A 210 4.77 -21.75 8.69
CA VAL A 210 5.12 -20.44 9.27
C VAL A 210 6.30 -19.83 8.51
N ASP A 211 7.35 -20.59 8.18
CA ASP A 211 8.49 -20.09 7.41
C ASP A 211 8.06 -19.63 6.01
N ASP A 212 7.25 -20.44 5.32
CA ASP A 212 6.67 -20.10 4.02
C ASP A 212 5.76 -18.86 4.09
N GLY A 213 4.93 -18.76 5.13
CA GLY A 213 4.05 -17.62 5.34
C GLY A 213 4.83 -16.35 5.67
N VAL A 214 5.92 -16.41 6.45
CA VAL A 214 6.82 -15.29 6.71
C VAL A 214 7.52 -14.85 5.42
N ARG A 215 7.93 -15.79 4.57
CA ARG A 215 8.48 -15.47 3.25
C ARG A 215 7.45 -14.73 2.39
N THR A 216 6.22 -15.21 2.36
CA THR A 216 5.11 -14.58 1.63
C THR A 216 4.84 -13.16 2.18
N LEU A 217 4.75 -13.00 3.49
CA LEU A 217 4.61 -11.70 4.14
C LEU A 217 5.74 -10.73 3.77
N LYS A 218 6.97 -11.22 3.68
CA LYS A 218 8.12 -10.42 3.23
C LYS A 218 7.97 -9.97 1.78
N GLU A 219 7.52 -10.86 0.89
CA GLU A 219 7.26 -10.51 -0.51
C GLU A 219 6.16 -9.43 -0.60
N VAL A 220 5.02 -9.63 0.08
CA VAL A 220 3.94 -8.64 0.14
C VAL A 220 4.40 -7.31 0.72
N ALA A 221 5.17 -7.31 1.81
CA ALA A 221 5.70 -6.10 2.40
C ALA A 221 6.64 -5.35 1.45
N PHE A 222 7.45 -6.07 0.66
CA PHE A 222 8.31 -5.48 -0.36
C PHE A 222 7.49 -4.86 -1.50
N ASP A 223 6.43 -5.52 -1.94
CA ASP A 223 5.55 -5.01 -3.00
C ASP A 223 4.79 -3.77 -2.54
N ILE A 224 4.21 -3.78 -1.34
CA ILE A 224 3.59 -2.60 -0.71
C ILE A 224 4.59 -1.44 -0.65
N HIS A 225 5.81 -1.70 -0.18
CA HIS A 225 6.84 -0.67 -0.10
C HIS A 225 7.17 -0.08 -1.49
N THR A 226 7.32 -0.94 -2.49
CA THR A 226 7.63 -0.52 -3.86
C THR A 226 6.49 0.31 -4.46
N GLN A 227 5.23 -0.10 -4.28
CA GLN A 227 4.07 0.65 -4.76
C GLN A 227 3.99 2.03 -4.10
N LEU A 228 4.24 2.13 -2.79
CA LEU A 228 4.25 3.42 -2.08
C LEU A 228 5.36 4.36 -2.58
N GLU A 229 6.56 3.84 -2.83
CA GLU A 229 7.67 4.64 -3.37
C GLU A 229 7.39 5.13 -4.80
N ILE A 230 6.65 4.36 -5.60
CA ILE A 230 6.21 4.77 -6.95
C ILE A 230 5.12 5.84 -6.88
N GLN A 231 4.15 5.71 -5.97
CA GLN A 231 3.03 6.64 -5.84
C GLN A 231 3.45 8.00 -5.26
N LYS A 232 4.44 8.03 -4.37
CA LYS A 232 4.93 9.27 -3.73
C LYS A 232 5.28 10.42 -4.70
N PRO A 233 6.10 10.22 -5.75
CA PRO A 233 6.37 11.26 -6.73
C PRO A 233 5.13 11.62 -7.58
N LYS A 234 4.24 10.66 -7.89
CA LYS A 234 2.98 10.94 -8.61
C LYS A 234 2.12 11.92 -7.83
N ILE A 235 1.95 11.67 -6.52
CA ILE A 235 1.18 12.56 -5.62
C ILE A 235 1.80 13.96 -5.59
N ASN A 236 3.13 14.07 -5.49
CA ASN A 236 3.80 15.38 -5.52
C ASN A 236 3.60 16.13 -6.84
N ARG A 237 3.62 15.43 -7.98
CA ARG A 237 3.32 16.01 -9.30
C ARG A 237 1.88 16.49 -9.36
N LEU A 238 0.93 15.65 -8.95
CA LEU A 238 -0.48 15.98 -8.87
C LEU A 238 -0.74 17.20 -8.00
N HIS A 239 -0.14 17.26 -6.81
CA HIS A 239 -0.27 18.39 -5.90
C HIS A 239 0.11 19.72 -6.58
N ARG A 240 1.24 19.77 -7.27
CA ARG A 240 1.67 20.96 -8.02
C ARG A 240 0.69 21.33 -9.13
N MET A 241 0.18 20.33 -9.87
CA MET A 241 -0.82 20.58 -10.92
C MET A 241 -2.13 21.12 -10.35
N VAL A 242 -2.58 20.63 -9.19
CA VAL A 242 -3.76 21.14 -8.50
C VAL A 242 -3.56 22.61 -8.11
N GLU A 243 -2.42 22.95 -7.49
CA GLU A 243 -2.09 24.33 -7.10
C GLU A 243 -2.06 25.27 -8.31
N ASP A 244 -1.38 24.85 -9.39
CA ASP A 244 -1.32 25.63 -10.63
C ASP A 244 -2.71 25.84 -11.25
N ASN A 245 -3.53 24.79 -11.29
CA ASN A 245 -4.88 24.88 -11.81
C ASN A 245 -5.75 25.82 -10.95
N ASP A 246 -5.67 25.75 -9.62
CA ASP A 246 -6.43 26.62 -8.72
C ASP A 246 -6.07 28.10 -8.92
N ILE A 247 -4.76 28.42 -8.96
CA ILE A 247 -4.29 29.79 -9.23
C ILE A 247 -4.80 30.29 -10.59
N ASN A 248 -4.74 29.45 -11.61
CA ASN A 248 -5.15 29.79 -12.97
C ASN A 248 -6.67 29.99 -13.09
N ILE A 249 -7.49 29.13 -12.47
CA ILE A 249 -8.96 29.27 -12.39
C ILE A 249 -9.31 30.54 -11.63
N GLY A 250 -8.71 30.77 -10.47
CA GLY A 250 -8.94 31.98 -9.66
C GLY A 250 -8.61 33.26 -10.44
N GLY A 251 -7.50 33.26 -11.19
CA GLY A 251 -7.12 34.37 -12.06
C GLY A 251 -8.09 34.61 -13.23
N ALA A 252 -8.56 33.54 -13.87
CA ALA A 252 -9.57 33.64 -14.94
C ALA A 252 -10.91 34.16 -14.40
N ASN A 253 -11.37 33.64 -13.26
CA ASN A 253 -12.61 34.06 -12.60
C ASN A 253 -12.56 35.55 -12.20
N ARG A 254 -11.44 36.03 -11.63
CA ARG A 254 -11.24 37.47 -11.35
C ARG A 254 -11.31 38.33 -12.61
N THR A 255 -10.79 37.83 -13.73
CA THR A 255 -10.83 38.53 -15.03
C THR A 255 -12.25 38.62 -15.56
N VAL A 256 -13.02 37.53 -15.50
CA VAL A 256 -14.43 37.48 -15.89
C VAL A 256 -15.25 38.47 -15.06
N ARG A 257 -15.09 38.44 -13.72
CA ARG A 257 -15.79 39.35 -12.81
C ARG A 257 -15.51 40.82 -13.13
N ARG A 258 -14.26 41.16 -13.49
CA ARG A 258 -13.92 42.52 -13.92
C ARG A 258 -14.66 42.92 -15.20
N MET A 259 -14.77 42.01 -16.18
CA MET A 259 -15.48 42.27 -17.45
C MET A 259 -17.00 42.39 -17.30
N LEU A 260 -17.58 41.86 -16.22
CA LEU A 260 -19.03 41.94 -15.95
C LEU A 260 -19.40 43.17 -15.11
N ASN A 261 -18.46 43.69 -14.33
CA ASN A 261 -18.67 44.85 -13.45
C ASN A 261 -18.19 46.18 -14.08
N GLU A 262 -17.50 46.13 -15.22
CA GLU A 262 -17.20 47.26 -16.12
C GLU A 262 -18.31 47.38 -17.17
#